data_AF-A0A973GML0-F1
#
_entry.id   AF-A0A973GML0-F1
#
_cell.length_a   1.000
_cell.length_b   1.000
_cell.length_c   1.000
_cell.angle_alpha   90.00
_cell.angle_beta   90.00
_cell.angle_gamma   90.00
#
_symmetry.space_group_name_H-M   'P 1'
#
loop_
_entity.id
_entity.type
_entity.pdbx_description
1 polymer ?
#
loop_
_entity_poly.entity_id
_entity_poly.type
_entity_poly.pdbx_seq_one_letter_code
_entity_poly.pdbx_strand_id
1 'polypeptide(L)'
;MSRLPNPGGDAGTWGGILNDYLSVEHNADGTLKKSAVITGAEQSANKGAAGGYAELDGTGKVPASQIPITAATGGSLYYQGTFNAAPGSYPGSSNQGDYWVISGQGTLGGTVYRVGDWLTYNGTGWNKVDNTQLVSSVNSATGAIDLSNTYEAKNANIQAHIASSSNPHSTTKSHVGLSNVTNDAQLKVADLDIDGTLAANSDTKVPSQKAVKTYADTKVPQSRTVNGQALT
;
A
#
# COMPACT_ATOMS: atom_id res chain seq x y z
N MET A 1 -77.06 -11.05 29.55
CA MET A 1 -76.41 -10.00 28.76
C MET A 1 -75.20 -9.52 29.54
N SER A 2 -74.04 -9.35 28.90
CA SER A 2 -72.89 -8.72 29.57
C SER A 2 -73.23 -7.25 29.82
N ARG A 3 -73.18 -6.81 31.08
CA ARG A 3 -73.32 -5.39 31.43
C ARG A 3 -71.95 -4.75 31.32
N LEU A 4 -71.88 -3.48 30.90
CA LEU A 4 -70.63 -2.73 30.98
C LEU A 4 -70.14 -2.71 32.44
N PRO A 5 -68.82 -2.87 32.70
CA PRO A 5 -68.30 -2.73 34.04
C PRO A 5 -68.59 -1.32 34.56
N ASN A 6 -69.40 -1.21 35.59
CA ASN A 6 -69.68 0.05 36.26
C ASN A 6 -69.07 -0.01 37.67
N PRO A 7 -68.01 0.78 37.97
CA PRO A 7 -67.44 0.82 39.31
C PRO A 7 -68.51 1.10 40.37
N GLY A 8 -68.64 0.21 41.36
CA GLY A 8 -69.62 0.33 42.45
C GLY A 8 -71.00 -0.30 42.18
N GLY A 9 -71.20 -0.94 41.03
CA GLY A 9 -72.49 -1.54 40.64
C GLY A 9 -72.76 -2.95 41.19
N ASP A 10 -71.79 -3.60 41.83
CA ASP A 10 -71.89 -4.99 42.28
C ASP A 10 -72.10 -5.15 43.78
N ALA A 11 -72.86 -6.17 44.18
CA ALA A 11 -73.19 -6.47 45.58
C ALA A 11 -72.51 -7.75 46.10
N GLY A 12 -72.38 -7.84 47.43
CA GLY A 12 -71.74 -8.97 48.12
C GLY A 12 -70.21 -8.88 48.16
N THR A 13 -69.55 -9.83 48.84
CA THR A 13 -68.10 -9.80 49.08
C THR A 13 -67.28 -9.79 47.79
N TRP A 14 -67.64 -10.65 46.83
CA TRP A 14 -67.02 -10.67 45.51
C TRP A 14 -67.35 -9.43 44.68
N GLY A 15 -68.55 -8.86 44.87
CA GLY A 15 -68.93 -7.59 44.26
C GLY A 15 -68.07 -6.43 44.73
N GLY A 16 -67.75 -6.37 46.04
CA GLY A 16 -66.83 -5.39 46.61
C GLY A 16 -65.44 -5.45 45.97
N ILE A 17 -64.84 -6.64 45.90
CA ILE A 17 -63.52 -6.85 45.27
C ILE A 17 -63.54 -6.44 43.78
N LEU A 18 -64.62 -6.79 43.06
CA LEU A 18 -64.78 -6.41 41.66
C LEU A 18 -64.90 -4.88 41.53
N ASN A 19 -65.67 -4.23 42.39
CA ASN A 19 -65.81 -2.78 42.38
C ASN A 19 -64.47 -2.08 42.65
N ASP A 20 -63.68 -2.58 43.60
CA ASP A 20 -62.36 -2.03 43.92
C ASP A 20 -61.40 -2.15 42.72
N TYR A 21 -61.35 -3.32 42.08
CA TYR A 21 -60.57 -3.53 40.86
C TYR A 21 -61.04 -2.63 39.71
N LEU A 22 -62.35 -2.59 39.44
CA LEU A 22 -62.92 -1.75 38.37
C LEU A 22 -62.68 -0.26 38.63
N SER A 23 -62.67 0.18 39.88
CA SER A 23 -62.34 1.54 40.25
C SER A 23 -60.88 1.89 39.96
N VAL A 24 -59.96 0.94 39.97
CA VAL A 24 -58.56 1.16 39.56
C VAL A 24 -58.44 1.25 38.04
N GLU A 25 -59.10 0.36 37.31
CA GLU A 25 -58.90 0.17 35.86
C GLU A 25 -59.83 1.00 34.96
N HIS A 26 -61.02 1.37 35.42
CA HIS A 26 -62.06 2.02 34.62
C HIS A 26 -62.44 3.42 35.13
N ASN A 27 -62.83 4.29 34.20
CA ASN A 27 -63.50 5.55 34.47
C ASN A 27 -64.93 5.26 34.99
N ALA A 28 -65.56 6.27 35.59
CA ALA A 28 -66.93 6.14 36.11
C ALA A 28 -67.98 5.86 35.00
N ASP A 29 -67.65 6.11 33.73
CA ASP A 29 -68.50 5.80 32.58
C ASP A 29 -68.30 4.36 32.05
N GLY A 30 -67.45 3.56 32.70
CA GLY A 30 -67.14 2.18 32.31
C GLY A 30 -66.15 2.05 31.16
N THR A 31 -65.52 3.15 30.70
CA THR A 31 -64.37 3.09 29.77
C THR A 31 -63.07 2.84 30.53
N LEU A 32 -62.03 2.32 29.88
CA LEU A 32 -60.73 2.11 30.52
C LEU A 32 -60.05 3.45 30.86
N LYS A 33 -59.42 3.55 32.03
CA LYS A 33 -58.59 4.69 32.40
C LYS A 33 -57.39 4.80 31.48
N LYS A 34 -57.11 6.01 31.02
CA LYS A 34 -56.08 6.30 30.00
C LYS A 34 -54.65 5.91 30.42
N SER A 35 -54.39 5.61 31.70
CA SER A 35 -53.12 5.07 32.18
C SER A 35 -52.81 3.64 31.71
N ALA A 36 -53.80 2.90 31.20
CA ALA A 36 -53.54 1.67 30.45
C ALA A 36 -53.01 1.93 29.02
N VAL A 37 -53.10 3.16 28.51
CA VAL A 37 -52.33 3.61 27.35
C VAL A 37 -50.93 3.90 27.86
N ILE A 38 -50.07 2.89 27.80
CA ILE A 38 -48.69 2.90 28.29
C ILE A 38 -48.00 4.17 27.84
N THR A 39 -47.65 5.06 28.78
CA THR A 39 -46.86 6.25 28.50
C THR A 39 -45.56 5.84 27.81
N GLY A 40 -45.35 6.32 26.58
CA GLY A 40 -44.19 5.95 25.75
C GLY A 40 -44.45 4.82 24.74
N ALA A 41 -45.64 4.21 24.72
CA ALA A 41 -46.01 3.30 23.65
C ALA A 41 -46.26 4.04 22.33
N GLU A 42 -45.82 3.42 21.24
CA GLU A 42 -46.08 3.86 19.88
C GLU A 42 -47.57 3.76 19.56
N GLN A 43 -48.23 4.90 19.34
CA GLN A 43 -49.63 4.94 18.90
C GLN A 43 -49.74 4.68 17.40
N SER A 44 -50.39 3.59 16.98
CA SER A 44 -50.50 3.21 15.56
C SER A 44 -51.07 4.32 14.67
N ALA A 45 -51.89 5.23 15.20
CA ALA A 45 -52.41 6.39 14.47
C ALA A 45 -51.34 7.42 14.06
N ASN A 46 -50.22 7.48 14.79
CA ASN A 46 -49.12 8.40 14.52
C ASN A 46 -48.02 7.76 13.65
N LYS A 47 -48.06 6.43 13.48
CA LYS A 47 -47.14 5.69 12.62
C LYS A 47 -47.55 5.91 11.17
N GLY A 48 -46.63 6.36 10.31
CA GLY A 48 -47.00 6.62 8.92
C GLY A 48 -47.59 8.02 8.66
N ALA A 49 -48.04 8.71 9.71
CA ALA A 49 -48.80 9.95 9.60
C ALA A 49 -47.90 11.19 9.49
N ALA A 50 -48.39 12.22 8.78
CA ALA A 50 -47.73 13.52 8.72
C ALA A 50 -47.60 14.13 10.11
N GLY A 51 -46.39 14.58 10.48
CA GLY A 51 -46.09 15.09 11.82
C GLY A 51 -45.96 14.02 12.91
N GLY A 52 -46.13 12.73 12.55
CA GLY A 52 -45.89 11.59 13.42
C GLY A 52 -44.47 11.04 13.29
N TYR A 53 -44.33 9.71 13.42
CA TYR A 53 -43.05 9.02 13.28
C TYR A 53 -43.04 8.08 12.09
N ALA A 54 -41.83 7.85 11.55
CA ALA A 54 -41.60 6.95 10.44
C ALA A 54 -41.99 5.51 10.81
N GLU A 55 -42.58 4.80 9.87
CA GLU A 55 -42.84 3.38 10.01
C GLU A 55 -41.61 2.56 9.61
N LEU A 56 -41.61 1.27 9.94
CA LEU A 56 -40.66 0.30 9.39
C LEU A 56 -41.42 -0.66 8.48
N ASP A 57 -40.83 -0.98 7.33
CA ASP A 57 -41.31 -2.02 6.42
C ASP A 57 -41.09 -3.42 6.99
N GLY A 58 -41.52 -4.45 6.26
CA GLY A 58 -41.34 -5.86 6.66
C GLY A 58 -39.87 -6.30 6.81
N THR A 59 -38.91 -5.46 6.42
CA THR A 59 -37.47 -5.68 6.56
C THR A 59 -36.84 -4.83 7.67
N GLY A 60 -37.64 -4.09 8.43
CA GLY A 60 -37.18 -3.23 9.52
C GLY A 60 -36.57 -1.90 9.06
N LYS A 61 -36.88 -1.41 7.85
CA LYS A 61 -36.35 -0.13 7.32
C LYS A 61 -37.45 0.91 7.19
N VAL A 62 -37.09 2.18 7.33
CA VAL A 62 -38.01 3.28 6.98
C VAL A 62 -38.31 3.22 5.48
N PRO A 63 -39.59 3.15 5.06
CA PRO A 63 -39.95 3.17 3.64
C PRO A 63 -39.41 4.41 2.93
N ALA A 64 -38.95 4.27 1.69
CA ALA A 64 -38.38 5.36 0.90
C ALA A 64 -39.33 6.56 0.72
N SER A 65 -40.65 6.33 0.78
CA SER A 65 -41.68 7.39 0.75
C SER A 65 -41.67 8.32 1.96
N GLN A 66 -41.07 7.90 3.08
CA GLN A 66 -40.97 8.67 4.33
C GLN A 66 -39.57 9.24 4.58
N ILE A 67 -38.60 8.85 3.76
CA ILE A 67 -37.30 9.49 3.76
C ILE A 67 -37.42 10.65 2.77
N PRO A 68 -37.13 11.90 3.17
CA PRO A 68 -37.09 13.02 2.25
C PRO A 68 -35.86 12.88 1.32
N ILE A 69 -35.90 11.92 0.40
CA ILE A 69 -34.89 11.66 -0.64
C ILE A 69 -35.29 12.27 -1.98
N THR A 70 -36.26 13.18 -2.01
CA THR A 70 -36.62 13.84 -3.27
C THR A 70 -35.40 14.54 -3.80
N ALA A 71 -34.93 14.05 -4.95
CA ALA A 71 -33.92 14.64 -5.81
C ALA A 71 -34.08 16.19 -5.90
N ALA A 72 -35.32 16.67 -5.88
CA ALA A 72 -35.69 18.09 -5.92
C ALA A 72 -35.35 18.95 -4.68
N THR A 73 -34.84 18.41 -3.57
CA THR A 73 -34.57 19.19 -2.33
C THR A 73 -33.11 19.14 -1.87
N GLY A 74 -32.18 18.91 -2.82
CA GLY A 74 -30.81 19.44 -2.74
C GLY A 74 -29.82 18.85 -1.74
N GLY A 75 -30.14 17.74 -1.07
CA GLY A 75 -29.28 17.18 0.00
C GLY A 75 -28.57 15.86 -0.31
N SER A 76 -29.02 15.07 -1.28
CA SER A 76 -28.58 13.66 -1.45
C SER A 76 -28.18 13.34 -2.89
N LEU A 77 -27.20 12.44 -3.04
CA LEU A 77 -26.82 11.87 -4.33
C LEU A 77 -27.61 10.59 -4.60
N TYR A 78 -28.23 10.49 -5.77
CA TYR A 78 -29.03 9.34 -6.19
C TYR A 78 -28.35 8.63 -7.37
N TYR A 79 -27.99 7.35 -7.17
CA TYR A 79 -27.26 6.59 -8.17
C TYR A 79 -28.19 6.16 -9.30
N GLN A 80 -27.91 6.63 -10.51
CA GLN A 80 -28.68 6.35 -11.71
C GLN A 80 -28.04 5.25 -12.58
N GLY A 81 -26.88 4.71 -12.17
CA GLY A 81 -26.17 3.67 -12.89
C GLY A 81 -24.88 4.15 -13.56
N THR A 82 -24.41 3.40 -14.55
CA THR A 82 -23.21 3.77 -15.31
C THR A 82 -23.54 4.60 -16.54
N PHE A 83 -22.65 5.51 -16.95
CA PHE A 83 -22.83 6.35 -18.13
C PHE A 83 -21.64 6.28 -19.08
N ASN A 84 -21.91 6.07 -20.37
CA ASN A 84 -20.89 6.14 -21.42
C ASN A 84 -20.83 7.57 -21.97
N ALA A 85 -19.74 8.30 -21.68
CA ALA A 85 -19.55 9.67 -22.13
C ALA A 85 -19.07 9.80 -23.57
N ALA A 86 -18.69 8.70 -24.23
CA ALA A 86 -18.15 8.70 -25.60
C ALA A 86 -19.02 9.45 -26.64
N PRO A 87 -20.37 9.40 -26.58
CA PRO A 87 -21.22 10.13 -27.53
C PRO A 87 -21.18 11.65 -27.38
N GLY A 88 -20.61 12.20 -26.31
CA GLY A 88 -20.46 13.64 -26.10
C GLY A 88 -21.72 14.39 -25.64
N SER A 89 -22.85 13.70 -25.50
CA SER A 89 -24.11 14.25 -24.98
C SER A 89 -24.31 13.88 -23.51
N TYR A 90 -24.83 14.79 -22.69
CA TYR A 90 -25.25 14.47 -21.32
C TYR A 90 -26.42 13.48 -21.30
N PRO A 91 -26.68 12.81 -20.16
CA PRO A 91 -27.95 12.13 -19.92
C PRO A 91 -29.14 13.05 -20.19
N GLY A 92 -30.30 12.47 -20.50
CA GLY A 92 -31.55 13.20 -20.74
C GLY A 92 -32.12 13.87 -19.49
N SER A 93 -33.46 13.99 -19.40
CA SER A 93 -34.14 14.58 -18.24
C SER A 93 -33.57 14.04 -16.92
N SER A 94 -33.03 14.94 -16.09
CA SER A 94 -32.32 14.61 -14.85
C SER A 94 -32.90 15.43 -13.70
N ASN A 95 -32.92 14.84 -12.51
CA ASN A 95 -33.32 15.50 -11.29
C ASN A 95 -32.10 15.89 -10.47
N GLN A 96 -32.19 16.96 -9.68
CA GLN A 96 -31.10 17.38 -8.81
C GLN A 96 -30.62 16.20 -7.93
N GLY A 97 -29.32 16.03 -7.78
CA GLY A 97 -28.73 14.91 -7.03
C GLY A 97 -28.52 13.63 -7.84
N ASP A 98 -29.07 13.50 -9.04
CA ASP A 98 -28.78 12.36 -9.91
C ASP A 98 -27.29 12.25 -10.20
N TYR A 99 -26.72 11.06 -10.05
CA TYR A 99 -25.34 10.79 -10.43
C TYR A 99 -25.12 9.46 -11.14
N TRP A 100 -24.12 9.44 -12.01
CA TRP A 100 -23.67 8.27 -12.75
C TRP A 100 -22.18 8.04 -12.56
N VAL A 101 -21.76 6.78 -12.63
CA VAL A 101 -20.34 6.41 -12.73
C VAL A 101 -19.98 6.22 -14.19
N ILE A 102 -18.92 6.88 -14.65
CA ILE A 102 -18.53 6.83 -16.06
C ILE A 102 -17.99 5.44 -16.40
N SER A 103 -18.58 4.79 -17.41
CA SER A 103 -18.18 3.47 -17.93
C SER A 103 -17.49 3.52 -19.30
N GLY A 104 -17.58 4.66 -20.00
CA GLY A 104 -16.86 4.90 -21.26
C GLY A 104 -16.37 6.33 -21.33
N GLN A 105 -15.10 6.51 -21.69
CA GLN A 105 -14.45 7.82 -21.76
C GLN A 105 -15.07 8.70 -22.86
N GLY A 106 -15.22 9.98 -22.57
CA GLY A 106 -15.62 10.99 -23.56
C GLY A 106 -15.58 12.40 -23.00
N THR A 107 -16.04 13.37 -23.81
CA THR A 107 -16.03 14.79 -23.46
C THR A 107 -17.45 15.32 -23.46
N LEU A 108 -17.94 15.79 -22.30
CA LEU A 108 -19.28 16.37 -22.15
C LEU A 108 -19.15 17.85 -21.81
N GLY A 109 -19.77 18.72 -22.61
CA GLY A 109 -19.71 20.18 -22.38
C GLY A 109 -18.29 20.75 -22.29
N GLY A 110 -17.33 20.16 -23.02
CA GLY A 110 -15.91 20.55 -22.98
C GLY A 110 -15.09 19.93 -21.83
N THR A 111 -15.72 19.21 -20.91
CA THR A 111 -15.05 18.52 -19.80
C THR A 111 -14.77 17.07 -20.15
N VAL A 112 -13.53 16.62 -19.96
CA VAL A 112 -13.14 15.22 -20.18
C VAL A 112 -13.53 14.36 -18.97
N TYR A 113 -14.31 13.31 -19.23
CA TYR A 113 -14.70 12.28 -18.28
C TYR A 113 -13.99 10.97 -18.64
N ARG A 114 -13.28 10.39 -17.68
CA ARG A 114 -12.61 9.10 -17.75
C ARG A 114 -13.44 8.04 -17.03
N VAL A 115 -13.22 6.78 -17.39
CA VAL A 115 -13.87 5.64 -16.71
C VAL A 115 -13.56 5.71 -15.21
N GLY A 116 -14.62 5.67 -14.38
CA GLY A 116 -14.52 5.77 -12.93
C GLY A 116 -14.84 7.16 -12.36
N ASP A 117 -14.78 8.24 -13.16
CA ASP A 117 -15.27 9.57 -12.76
C ASP A 117 -16.77 9.53 -12.45
N TRP A 118 -17.26 10.47 -11.64
CA TRP A 118 -18.70 10.62 -11.44
C TRP A 118 -19.20 11.88 -12.16
N LEU A 119 -20.38 11.73 -12.79
CA LEU A 119 -21.15 12.80 -13.38
C LEU A 119 -22.36 13.06 -12.48
N THR A 120 -22.52 14.29 -11.97
CA THR A 120 -23.63 14.66 -11.08
C THR A 120 -24.45 15.80 -11.69
N TYR A 121 -25.77 15.80 -11.47
CA TYR A 121 -26.65 16.91 -11.85
C TYR A 121 -27.09 17.69 -10.62
N ASN A 122 -26.82 19.00 -10.57
CA ASN A 122 -27.12 19.83 -9.40
C ASN A 122 -28.51 20.51 -9.46
N GLY A 123 -29.33 20.20 -10.48
CA GLY A 123 -30.63 20.82 -10.73
C GLY A 123 -30.59 21.97 -11.73
N THR A 124 -29.43 22.57 -11.98
CA THR A 124 -29.26 23.65 -12.96
C THR A 124 -28.11 23.38 -13.94
N GLY A 125 -27.19 22.49 -13.60
CA GLY A 125 -26.06 22.12 -14.43
C GLY A 125 -25.40 20.81 -14.01
N TRP A 126 -24.41 20.41 -14.81
CA TRP A 126 -23.64 19.18 -14.64
C TRP A 126 -22.31 19.46 -13.95
N ASN A 127 -21.94 18.62 -12.98
CA ASN A 127 -20.66 18.67 -12.30
C ASN A 127 -19.92 17.35 -12.47
N LYS A 128 -18.59 17.44 -12.49
CA LYS A 128 -17.69 16.28 -12.47
C LYS A 128 -17.14 16.10 -11.06
N VAL A 129 -17.22 14.89 -10.52
CA VAL A 129 -16.38 14.47 -9.40
C VAL A 129 -15.28 13.61 -9.98
N ASP A 130 -14.05 14.13 -9.96
CA ASP A 130 -12.89 13.41 -10.48
C ASP A 130 -12.49 12.33 -9.47
N ASN A 131 -12.71 11.08 -9.87
CA ASN A 131 -12.36 9.91 -9.08
C ASN A 131 -11.22 9.13 -9.75
N THR A 132 -10.73 9.64 -10.88
CA THR A 132 -9.57 9.11 -11.59
C THR A 132 -8.34 9.88 -11.12
N GLN A 133 -7.99 9.79 -9.83
CA GLN A 133 -6.70 10.26 -9.34
C GLN A 133 -5.59 9.32 -9.83
N LEU A 134 -5.29 9.44 -11.13
CA LEU A 134 -4.00 9.06 -11.69
C LEU A 134 -2.92 9.83 -10.93
N VAL A 135 -1.83 9.16 -10.61
CA VAL A 135 -0.58 9.82 -10.24
C VAL A 135 -0.35 10.94 -11.25
N SER A 136 -0.53 12.19 -10.81
CA SER A 136 -0.58 13.34 -11.71
C SER A 136 0.79 13.64 -12.32
N SER A 137 1.85 13.23 -11.63
CA SER A 137 3.21 13.17 -12.15
C SER A 137 4.07 12.18 -11.37
N VAL A 138 5.09 11.62 -12.03
CA VAL A 138 6.24 10.96 -11.39
C VAL A 138 7.47 11.73 -11.83
N ASN A 139 8.24 12.28 -10.88
CA ASN A 139 9.45 13.07 -11.18
C ASN A 139 9.20 14.20 -12.21
N SER A 140 8.11 14.95 -12.06
CA SER A 140 7.68 16.03 -12.97
C SER A 140 7.30 15.60 -14.40
N ALA A 141 7.27 14.31 -14.71
CA ALA A 141 6.75 13.79 -15.97
C ALA A 141 5.25 13.46 -15.85
N THR A 142 4.47 13.76 -16.89
CA THR A 142 3.03 13.45 -17.01
C THR A 142 2.79 12.59 -18.26
N GLY A 143 1.70 11.81 -18.30
CA GLY A 143 1.35 10.96 -19.46
C GLY A 143 1.88 9.53 -19.38
N ALA A 144 2.27 8.93 -20.51
CA ALA A 144 2.89 7.61 -20.55
C ALA A 144 4.30 7.71 -19.94
N ILE A 145 4.45 7.18 -18.72
CA ILE A 145 5.71 7.24 -17.98
C ILE A 145 6.57 6.05 -18.42
N ASP A 146 7.53 6.32 -19.30
CA ASP A 146 8.61 5.38 -19.61
C ASP A 146 9.77 5.58 -18.63
N LEU A 147 9.83 4.74 -17.60
CA LEU A 147 10.91 4.75 -16.61
C LEU A 147 12.19 4.07 -17.10
N SER A 148 12.20 3.49 -18.30
CA SER A 148 13.40 2.80 -18.82
C SER A 148 14.59 3.75 -19.00
N ASN A 149 14.34 5.07 -19.08
CA ASN A 149 15.35 6.09 -19.34
C ASN A 149 15.56 7.09 -18.20
N THR A 150 14.80 7.03 -17.08
CA THR A 150 14.84 8.11 -16.06
C THR A 150 15.65 7.78 -14.80
N TYR A 151 15.93 6.51 -14.49
CA TYR A 151 16.70 6.17 -13.29
C TYR A 151 18.22 6.04 -13.52
N GLU A 152 18.69 5.72 -14.74
CA GLU A 152 20.14 5.46 -14.96
C GLU A 152 20.76 6.19 -16.17
N ALA A 153 19.97 6.74 -17.11
CA ALA A 153 20.52 7.09 -18.42
C ALA A 153 21.20 8.47 -18.55
N LYS A 154 21.12 9.39 -17.58
CA LYS A 154 21.47 10.81 -17.84
C LYS A 154 22.80 11.32 -17.30
N ASN A 155 23.42 10.65 -16.32
CA ASN A 155 24.78 11.02 -15.98
C ASN A 155 25.72 10.24 -16.89
N ALA A 156 26.10 10.87 -18.00
CA ALA A 156 27.09 10.34 -18.91
C ALA A 156 28.38 9.92 -18.18
N ASN A 157 28.72 10.59 -17.06
CA ASN A 157 29.87 10.22 -16.23
C ASN A 157 29.62 8.92 -15.46
N ILE A 158 28.39 8.63 -15.00
CA ILE A 158 28.05 7.37 -14.32
C ILE A 158 28.02 6.22 -15.32
N GLN A 159 27.40 6.42 -16.50
CA GLN A 159 27.38 5.40 -17.54
C GLN A 159 28.79 5.10 -18.08
N ALA A 160 29.63 6.13 -18.24
CA ALA A 160 31.03 5.97 -18.56
C ALA A 160 31.81 5.26 -17.44
N HIS A 161 31.50 5.52 -16.17
CA HIS A 161 32.11 4.85 -15.03
C HIS A 161 31.71 3.36 -14.95
N ILE A 162 30.43 3.04 -15.11
CA ILE A 162 29.91 1.65 -15.12
C ILE A 162 30.48 0.87 -16.30
N ALA A 163 30.56 1.48 -17.49
CA ALA A 163 31.16 0.86 -18.67
C ALA A 163 32.69 0.80 -18.61
N SER A 164 33.33 1.57 -17.73
CA SER A 164 34.77 1.54 -17.54
C SER A 164 35.17 0.31 -16.74
N SER A 165 35.57 -0.74 -17.46
CA SER A 165 36.35 -1.85 -16.92
C SER A 165 37.86 -1.56 -16.92
N SER A 166 38.26 -0.30 -17.08
CA SER A 166 39.61 0.15 -16.73
C SER A 166 39.58 0.60 -15.27
N ASN A 167 40.74 0.60 -14.59
CA ASN A 167 40.90 0.97 -13.17
C ASN A 167 39.85 2.00 -12.71
N PRO A 168 38.80 1.59 -11.94
CA PRO A 168 38.88 0.63 -10.82
C PRO A 168 38.45 -0.84 -11.03
N HIS A 169 37.88 -1.27 -12.16
CA HIS A 169 37.57 -2.70 -12.38
C HIS A 169 38.61 -3.37 -13.29
N SER A 170 38.98 -4.63 -13.03
CA SER A 170 40.02 -5.36 -13.79
C SER A 170 41.41 -4.69 -13.80
N THR A 171 41.91 -4.30 -12.63
CA THR A 171 43.26 -3.75 -12.51
C THR A 171 44.32 -4.74 -13.01
N THR A 172 45.23 -4.27 -13.87
CA THR A 172 46.31 -5.08 -14.44
C THR A 172 47.66 -4.63 -13.86
N LYS A 173 48.71 -5.44 -14.02
CA LYS A 173 50.08 -5.04 -13.66
C LYS A 173 50.53 -3.76 -14.34
N SER A 174 50.03 -3.50 -15.54
CA SER A 174 50.34 -2.26 -16.26
C SER A 174 49.76 -1.03 -15.56
N HIS A 175 48.59 -1.13 -14.93
CA HIS A 175 47.96 0.00 -14.25
C HIS A 175 48.76 0.49 -13.03
N VAL A 176 49.59 -0.39 -12.44
CA VAL A 176 50.43 -0.08 -11.27
C VAL A 176 51.93 -0.04 -11.59
N GLY A 177 52.30 -0.02 -12.88
CA GLY A 177 53.70 0.07 -13.31
C GLY A 177 54.53 -1.20 -13.09
N LEU A 178 53.89 -2.35 -12.88
CA LEU A 178 54.54 -3.64 -12.59
C LEU A 178 54.62 -4.55 -13.83
N SER A 179 54.61 -4.01 -15.05
CA SER A 179 54.58 -4.80 -16.29
C SER A 179 55.77 -5.75 -16.47
N ASN A 180 56.92 -5.41 -15.88
CA ASN A 180 58.13 -6.26 -15.91
C ASN A 180 58.16 -7.31 -14.80
N VAL A 181 57.18 -7.31 -13.90
CA VAL A 181 57.12 -8.25 -12.78
C VAL A 181 56.28 -9.47 -13.18
N THR A 182 56.86 -10.65 -13.09
CA THR A 182 56.18 -11.93 -13.35
C THR A 182 55.21 -12.27 -12.21
N ASN A 183 54.21 -13.13 -12.47
CA ASN A 183 53.28 -13.65 -11.44
C ASN A 183 53.82 -14.96 -10.85
N ASP A 184 55.07 -14.95 -10.42
CA ASP A 184 55.66 -16.14 -9.79
C ASP A 184 55.45 -16.03 -8.27
N ALA A 185 54.90 -17.09 -7.65
CA ALA A 185 54.64 -17.09 -6.19
C ALA A 185 55.95 -16.99 -5.38
N GLN A 186 57.05 -17.48 -5.94
CA GLN A 186 58.41 -17.52 -5.38
C GLN A 186 59.45 -17.50 -6.52
N LEU A 187 60.72 -17.26 -6.21
CA LEU A 187 61.84 -17.40 -7.16
C LEU A 187 61.85 -18.82 -7.78
N LYS A 188 62.01 -18.93 -9.11
CA LYS A 188 62.03 -20.25 -9.78
C LYS A 188 63.35 -20.97 -9.48
N VAL A 189 63.29 -22.30 -9.36
CA VAL A 189 64.50 -23.13 -9.18
C VAL A 189 65.48 -22.97 -10.36
N ALA A 190 64.99 -22.67 -11.57
CA ALA A 190 65.83 -22.37 -12.72
C ALA A 190 66.65 -21.08 -12.56
N ASP A 191 66.15 -20.12 -11.80
CA ASP A 191 66.83 -18.85 -11.50
C ASP A 191 67.80 -19.00 -10.31
N LEU A 192 67.78 -20.15 -9.62
CA LEU A 192 68.79 -20.48 -8.63
C LEU A 192 70.05 -21.01 -9.32
N ASP A 193 71.20 -20.57 -8.82
CA ASP A 193 72.47 -21.26 -9.05
C ASP A 193 72.69 -22.33 -7.99
N ILE A 194 72.81 -23.56 -8.46
CA ILE A 194 73.03 -24.76 -7.63
C ILE A 194 74.45 -25.28 -7.76
N ASP A 195 75.30 -24.64 -8.57
CA ASP A 195 76.70 -25.00 -8.73
C ASP A 195 77.49 -24.64 -7.47
N GLY A 196 77.86 -25.65 -6.70
CA GLY A 196 78.67 -25.49 -5.50
C GLY A 196 80.10 -25.00 -5.76
N THR A 197 80.54 -24.95 -7.03
CA THR A 197 81.84 -24.41 -7.40
C THR A 197 81.79 -22.91 -7.70
N LEU A 198 80.60 -22.36 -7.98
CA LEU A 198 80.40 -20.99 -8.47
C LEU A 198 81.42 -20.62 -9.57
N ALA A 199 81.68 -21.56 -10.48
CA ALA A 199 82.77 -21.41 -11.47
C ALA A 199 82.40 -20.46 -12.61
N ALA A 200 81.11 -20.32 -12.91
CA ALA A 200 80.60 -19.36 -13.88
C ALA A 200 80.14 -18.07 -13.18
N ASN A 201 80.30 -16.94 -13.88
CA ASN A 201 79.69 -15.67 -13.47
C ASN A 201 78.34 -15.51 -14.16
N SER A 202 77.29 -15.18 -13.40
CA SER A 202 75.95 -14.94 -13.95
C SER A 202 75.30 -13.72 -13.30
N ASP A 203 74.81 -12.80 -14.12
CA ASP A 203 74.04 -11.62 -13.68
C ASP A 203 72.54 -11.89 -13.59
N THR A 204 72.10 -13.12 -13.88
CA THR A 204 70.68 -13.49 -13.98
C THR A 204 70.25 -14.55 -12.97
N LYS A 205 71.19 -15.21 -12.29
CA LYS A 205 70.92 -16.24 -11.28
C LYS A 205 71.27 -15.76 -9.88
N VAL A 206 70.48 -16.19 -8.90
CA VAL A 206 70.77 -16.00 -7.48
C VAL A 206 71.39 -17.28 -6.92
N PRO A 207 72.58 -17.25 -6.30
CA PRO A 207 73.19 -18.47 -5.78
C PRO A 207 72.42 -19.02 -4.57
N SER A 208 72.16 -20.32 -4.58
CA SER A 208 71.52 -21.00 -3.45
C SER A 208 72.43 -21.03 -2.22
N GLN A 209 71.85 -21.06 -1.02
CA GLN A 209 72.62 -21.22 0.23
C GLN A 209 73.55 -22.43 0.19
N LYS A 210 73.12 -23.53 -0.44
CA LYS A 210 73.94 -24.73 -0.64
C LYS A 210 75.16 -24.44 -1.51
N ALA A 211 74.97 -23.76 -2.65
CA ALA A 211 76.05 -23.42 -3.56
C ALA A 211 77.09 -22.51 -2.89
N VAL A 212 76.62 -21.44 -2.22
CA VAL A 212 77.49 -20.51 -1.48
C VAL A 212 78.24 -21.22 -0.36
N LYS A 213 77.56 -22.08 0.42
CA LYS A 213 78.20 -22.84 1.50
C LYS A 213 79.28 -23.77 0.96
N THR A 214 78.99 -24.55 -0.07
CA THR A 214 79.96 -25.45 -0.69
C THR A 214 81.17 -24.68 -1.19
N TYR A 215 80.97 -23.58 -1.91
CA TYR A 215 82.08 -22.76 -2.39
C TYR A 215 82.92 -22.19 -1.24
N ALA A 216 82.27 -21.58 -0.24
CA ALA A 216 82.95 -20.98 0.90
C ALA A 216 83.76 -22.02 1.71
N ASP A 217 83.22 -23.22 1.93
CA ASP A 217 83.90 -24.31 2.64
C ASP A 217 85.21 -24.74 1.93
N THR A 218 85.33 -24.55 0.60
CA THR A 218 86.58 -24.82 -0.13
C THR A 218 87.63 -23.72 0.02
N LYS A 219 87.22 -22.50 0.43
CA LYS A 219 88.10 -21.34 0.61
C LYS A 219 88.53 -21.14 2.05
N VAL A 220 87.88 -21.79 3.01
CA VAL A 220 88.30 -21.84 4.41
C VAL A 220 89.24 -23.03 4.60
N PRO A 221 90.45 -22.86 5.18
CA PRO A 221 91.31 -23.97 5.53
C PRO A 221 90.58 -24.93 6.48
N GLN A 222 90.38 -26.18 6.07
CA GLN A 222 89.84 -27.18 6.98
C GLN A 222 90.87 -27.40 8.10
N SER A 223 90.47 -27.19 9.36
CA SER A 223 91.30 -27.57 10.49
C SER A 223 91.54 -29.07 10.42
N ARG A 224 92.76 -29.46 10.02
CA ARG A 224 93.19 -30.85 10.06
C ARG A 224 93.66 -31.12 11.47
N THR A 225 92.86 -31.87 12.24
CA THR A 225 93.32 -32.42 13.50
C THR A 225 94.22 -33.62 13.19
N VAL A 226 95.49 -33.53 13.55
CA VAL A 226 96.36 -34.71 13.66
C VAL A 226 96.49 -35.00 15.16
N ASN A 227 96.07 -36.18 15.59
CA ASN A 227 96.15 -36.62 17.00
C ASN A 227 95.48 -35.67 18.02
N GLY A 228 94.35 -35.04 17.66
CA GLY A 228 93.51 -34.32 18.61
C GLY A 228 93.91 -32.88 18.96
N GLN A 229 94.94 -32.31 18.33
CA GLN A 229 95.24 -30.87 18.45
C GLN A 229 95.04 -30.13 17.12
N ALA A 230 94.43 -28.95 17.18
CA ALA A 230 94.22 -28.09 16.01
C ALA A 230 95.54 -27.43 15.62
N LEU A 231 95.97 -27.57 14.36
CA LEU A 231 97.01 -26.73 13.80
C LEU A 231 96.38 -25.37 13.47
N THR A 232 96.92 -24.31 14.07
CA THR A 232 96.69 -22.92 13.66
C THR A 232 97.49 -22.59 12.41
#